data_AF-A0A494VRM7-F1
#
_entry.id   AF-A0A494VRM7-F1
#
_cell.length_a   1.000
_cell.length_b   1.000
_cell.length_c   1.000
_cell.angle_alpha   90.00
_cell.angle_beta   90.00
_cell.angle_gamma   90.00
#
_symmetry.space_group_name_H-M   'P 1'
#
loop_
_entity.id
_entity.type
_entity.pdbx_description
1 polymer ?
#
loop_
_entity_poly.entity_id
_entity_poly.type
_entity_poly.pdbx_seq_one_letter_code
_entity_poly.pdbx_strand_id
1 'polypeptide(L)'
;MLIGSLFLGRVHEVNGQWIETKFVVFGIPLFPTGSMLVTKSAWRSRNGFNISLNKQSIIAGYARMFSVITAAIFFILFFLDRDAGSLLPGFCFLAVWAYFYFVFGSPGTAEAEDRKRMGDLTGLYILPEWLSPEDAWRIYERLEKKYRKEFDNADWLHDLQQNEIAPVKLPLLYALSRFNYSLKATGCNLKLFEKANRLYL
;
A
#
# COMPACT_ATOMS: atom_id res chain seq x y z
N MET A 1 -28.39 -11.73 5.07
CA MET A 1 -27.83 -11.64 3.71
C MET A 1 -26.94 -10.39 3.64
N LEU A 2 -25.64 -10.54 3.37
CA LEU A 2 -24.72 -9.42 3.22
C LEU A 2 -24.71 -9.02 1.74
N ILE A 3 -25.53 -8.01 1.37
CA ILE A 3 -25.42 -7.31 0.09
C ILE A 3 -24.70 -6.00 0.36
N GLY A 4 -23.61 -5.73 -0.35
CA GLY A 4 -22.91 -4.47 -0.24
C GLY A 4 -21.48 -4.55 -0.73
N SER A 5 -20.60 -3.80 -0.08
CA SER A 5 -19.17 -3.81 -0.37
C SER A 5 -18.35 -4.05 0.89
N LEU A 6 -17.26 -4.78 0.75
CA LEU A 6 -16.37 -5.13 1.86
C LEU A 6 -14.92 -4.95 1.44
N PHE A 7 -14.08 -4.44 2.35
CA PHE A 7 -12.65 -4.33 2.13
C PHE A 7 -11.95 -5.61 2.61
N LEU A 8 -11.28 -6.30 1.69
CA LEU A 8 -10.55 -7.54 1.93
C LEU A 8 -9.11 -7.40 1.44
N GLY A 9 -8.28 -8.37 1.81
CA GLY A 9 -6.98 -8.53 1.19
C GLY A 9 -5.91 -7.58 1.71
N ARG A 10 -5.95 -7.20 3.00
CA ARG A 10 -4.89 -6.43 3.64
C ARG A 10 -3.49 -6.98 3.30
N VAL A 11 -2.67 -6.15 2.66
CA VAL A 11 -1.29 -6.44 2.26
C VAL A 11 -0.42 -5.19 2.38
N HIS A 12 0.89 -5.34 2.25
CA HIS A 12 1.88 -4.26 2.21
C HIS A 12 1.79 -3.32 3.43
N GLU A 13 1.66 -3.89 4.63
CA GLU A 13 1.55 -3.10 5.86
C GLU A 13 2.91 -2.48 6.26
N VAL A 14 2.92 -1.16 6.41
CA VAL A 14 4.08 -0.37 6.89
C VAL A 14 3.57 0.73 7.81
N ASN A 15 4.10 0.77 9.04
CA ASN A 15 3.74 1.73 10.09
C ASN A 15 2.23 1.97 10.26
N GLY A 16 1.45 0.88 10.33
CA GLY A 16 0.00 0.95 10.52
C GLY A 16 -0.79 1.45 9.29
N GLN A 17 -0.16 1.60 8.12
CA GLN A 17 -0.83 1.84 6.84
C GLN A 17 -0.69 0.62 5.94
N TRP A 18 -1.72 0.29 5.16
CA TRP A 18 -1.73 -0.93 4.34
C TRP A 18 -2.59 -0.75 3.08
N ILE A 19 -2.50 -1.69 2.15
CA ILE A 19 -3.38 -1.76 0.98
C ILE A 19 -4.52 -2.74 1.23
N GLU A 20 -5.74 -2.35 0.89
CA GLU A 20 -6.92 -3.21 0.86
C GLU A 20 -7.68 -3.04 -0.46
N THR A 21 -8.38 -4.10 -0.89
CA THR A 21 -9.25 -4.07 -2.06
C THR A 21 -10.71 -4.11 -1.63
N LYS A 22 -11.51 -3.23 -2.20
CA LYS A 22 -12.96 -3.20 -2.06
C LYS A 22 -13.58 -4.20 -3.04
N PHE A 23 -14.41 -5.10 -2.53
CA PHE A 23 -15.17 -6.08 -3.31
C PHE A 23 -16.66 -5.79 -3.21
N VAL A 24 -17.40 -6.08 -4.29
CA VAL A 24 -18.86 -6.27 -4.22
C VAL A 24 -19.14 -7.65 -3.64
N VAL A 25 -20.04 -7.72 -2.67
CA VAL A 25 -20.36 -8.94 -1.93
C VAL A 25 -21.84 -9.29 -2.10
N PHE A 26 -22.11 -10.53 -2.46
CA PHE A 26 -23.41 -11.18 -2.40
C PHE A 26 -23.24 -12.54 -1.72
N GLY A 27 -23.23 -12.55 -0.38
CA GLY A 27 -22.81 -13.71 0.41
C GLY A 27 -21.30 -13.98 0.39
N ILE A 28 -20.68 -13.97 -0.81
CA ILE A 28 -19.25 -14.08 -1.06
C ILE A 28 -18.74 -12.87 -1.87
N PRO A 29 -17.44 -12.53 -1.82
CA PRO A 29 -16.87 -11.51 -2.71
C PRO A 29 -16.97 -11.96 -4.17
N LEU A 30 -17.58 -11.14 -5.02
CA LEU A 30 -17.79 -11.46 -6.43
C LEU A 30 -16.65 -10.93 -7.30
N PHE A 31 -16.46 -9.60 -7.31
CA PHE A 31 -15.43 -8.93 -8.09
C PHE A 31 -14.88 -7.70 -7.35
N PRO A 32 -13.60 -7.36 -7.56
CA PRO A 32 -13.01 -6.15 -6.99
C PRO A 32 -13.49 -4.90 -7.74
N THR A 33 -13.70 -3.80 -7.02
CA THR A 33 -14.10 -2.50 -7.59
C THR A 33 -13.04 -1.42 -7.48
N GLY A 34 -12.07 -1.58 -6.58
CA GLY A 34 -11.02 -0.60 -6.37
C GLY A 34 -10.08 -1.03 -5.24
N SER A 35 -8.87 -0.48 -5.20
CA SER A 35 -7.94 -0.66 -4.08
C SER A 35 -7.66 0.68 -3.42
N MET A 36 -7.31 0.62 -2.14
CA MET A 36 -7.06 1.81 -1.34
C MET A 36 -5.83 1.59 -0.48
N LEU A 37 -4.96 2.59 -0.40
CA LEU A 37 -4.03 2.71 0.73
C LEU A 37 -4.83 3.23 1.93
N VAL A 38 -5.07 2.36 2.90
CA VAL A 38 -5.73 2.69 4.15
C VAL A 38 -4.73 3.39 5.07
N THR A 39 -5.02 4.64 5.42
CA THR A 39 -4.20 5.44 6.36
C THR A 39 -4.84 5.51 7.73
N LYS A 40 -6.19 5.42 7.80
CA LYS A 40 -6.95 5.31 9.03
C LYS A 40 -8.13 4.38 8.81
N SER A 41 -8.37 3.50 9.77
CA SER A 41 -9.56 2.66 9.82
C SER A 41 -10.46 3.10 10.97
N ALA A 42 -11.77 3.12 10.72
CA ALA A 42 -12.80 3.26 11.75
C ALA A 42 -13.79 2.11 11.61
N TRP A 43 -14.66 1.91 12.60
CA TRP A 43 -15.71 0.90 12.52
C TRP A 43 -16.57 1.15 11.27
N ARG A 44 -16.55 0.21 10.31
CA ARG A 44 -17.22 0.28 8.99
C ARG A 44 -16.76 1.40 8.04
N SER A 45 -15.68 2.12 8.35
CA SER A 45 -15.12 3.14 7.45
C SER A 45 -13.61 2.95 7.25
N ARG A 46 -13.16 3.29 6.04
CA ARG A 46 -11.75 3.32 5.66
C ARG A 46 -11.49 4.69 5.06
N ASN A 47 -10.50 5.38 5.60
CA ASN A 47 -9.99 6.61 5.04
C ASN A 47 -8.62 6.33 4.42
N GLY A 48 -8.38 6.90 3.25
CA GLY A 48 -7.22 6.54 2.46
C GLY A 48 -7.20 7.18 1.09
N PHE A 49 -6.21 6.76 0.30
CA PHE A 49 -6.06 7.17 -1.09
C PHE A 49 -6.50 6.02 -2.00
N ASN A 50 -7.31 6.33 -3.00
CA ASN A 50 -7.63 5.35 -4.03
C ASN A 50 -6.38 5.10 -4.86
N ILE A 51 -6.08 3.83 -5.09
CA ILE A 51 -4.95 3.38 -5.90
C ILE A 51 -5.44 2.42 -6.97
N SER A 52 -4.60 2.22 -7.98
CA SER A 52 -4.81 1.18 -8.98
C SER A 52 -5.04 -0.19 -8.34
N LEU A 53 -5.85 -1.03 -8.98
CA LEU A 53 -6.18 -2.37 -8.47
C LEU A 53 -4.90 -3.15 -8.13
N ASN A 54 -4.76 -3.51 -6.86
CA ASN A 54 -3.59 -4.26 -6.39
C ASN A 54 -3.86 -5.76 -6.47
N LYS A 55 -3.12 -6.45 -7.35
CA LYS A 55 -3.30 -7.89 -7.60
C LYS A 55 -3.03 -8.74 -6.35
N GLN A 56 -2.01 -8.39 -5.56
CA GLN A 56 -1.70 -9.15 -4.33
C GLN A 56 -2.83 -9.04 -3.32
N SER A 57 -3.36 -7.83 -3.10
CA SER A 57 -4.54 -7.60 -2.26
C SER A 57 -5.75 -8.39 -2.75
N ILE A 58 -6.00 -8.41 -4.06
CA ILE A 58 -7.10 -9.19 -4.64
C ILE A 58 -6.95 -10.69 -4.33
N ILE A 59 -5.77 -11.24 -4.61
CA ILE A 59 -5.46 -12.66 -4.36
C ILE A 59 -5.60 -12.97 -2.88
N ALA A 60 -5.04 -12.14 -2.00
CA ALA A 60 -5.15 -12.30 -0.56
C ALA A 60 -6.60 -12.28 -0.09
N GLY A 61 -7.43 -11.40 -0.64
CA GLY A 61 -8.85 -11.29 -0.32
C GLY A 61 -9.62 -12.57 -0.66
N TYR A 62 -9.48 -13.07 -1.88
CA TYR A 62 -10.14 -14.31 -2.29
C TYR A 62 -9.58 -15.53 -1.56
N ALA A 63 -8.25 -15.66 -1.48
CA ALA A 63 -7.61 -16.81 -0.87
C ALA A 63 -8.01 -16.94 0.61
N ARG A 64 -7.98 -15.85 1.39
CA ARG A 64 -8.42 -15.86 2.79
C ARG A 64 -9.91 -16.20 2.91
N MET A 65 -10.78 -15.61 2.09
CA MET A 65 -12.21 -15.88 2.20
C MET A 65 -12.56 -17.33 1.84
N PHE A 66 -12.06 -17.84 0.71
CA PHE A 66 -12.40 -19.19 0.27
C PHE A 66 -11.71 -20.26 1.11
N SER A 67 -10.46 -20.05 1.56
CA SER A 67 -9.81 -21.01 2.45
C SER A 67 -10.54 -21.17 3.78
N VAL A 68 -11.01 -20.09 4.41
CA VAL A 68 -11.76 -20.20 5.68
C VAL A 68 -13.14 -20.82 5.49
N ILE A 69 -13.85 -20.51 4.39
CA ILE A 69 -15.14 -21.13 4.07
C ILE A 69 -14.95 -22.63 3.86
N THR A 70 -13.98 -23.03 3.05
CA THR A 70 -13.73 -24.45 2.75
C THR A 70 -13.27 -25.21 3.99
N ALA A 71 -12.40 -24.62 4.83
CA ALA A 71 -12.02 -25.21 6.11
C ALA A 71 -13.25 -25.42 7.01
N ALA A 72 -14.14 -24.42 7.09
CA ALA A 72 -15.37 -24.53 7.87
C ALA A 72 -16.29 -25.64 7.36
N ILE A 73 -16.44 -25.81 6.04
CA ILE A 73 -17.23 -26.91 5.44
C ILE A 73 -16.67 -28.27 5.88
N PHE A 74 -15.36 -28.48 5.78
CA PHE A 74 -14.74 -29.74 6.19
C PHE A 74 -14.89 -30.01 7.69
N PHE A 75 -14.74 -28.99 8.55
CA PHE A 75 -14.99 -29.17 9.97
C PHE A 75 -16.47 -29.46 10.27
N ILE A 76 -17.41 -28.85 9.56
CA ILE A 76 -18.84 -29.17 9.68
C ILE A 76 -19.11 -30.64 9.32
N LEU A 77 -18.51 -31.14 8.22
CA LEU A 77 -18.63 -32.55 7.83
C LEU A 77 -18.11 -33.49 8.93
N PHE A 78 -16.98 -33.17 9.55
CA PHE A 78 -16.47 -33.92 10.70
C PHE A 78 -17.48 -33.93 11.87
N PHE A 79 -18.10 -32.79 12.19
CA PHE A 79 -19.03 -32.70 13.32
C PHE A 79 -20.37 -33.39 13.06
N LEU A 80 -20.87 -33.36 11.82
CA LEU A 80 -22.14 -33.97 11.44
C LEU A 80 -22.02 -35.48 11.25
N ASP A 81 -21.05 -35.92 10.46
CA ASP A 81 -20.96 -37.32 10.00
C ASP A 81 -19.85 -38.11 10.69
N ARG A 82 -19.09 -37.47 11.60
CA ARG A 82 -17.89 -38.06 12.25
C ARG A 82 -16.86 -38.56 11.23
N ASP A 83 -16.86 -37.99 10.04
CA ASP A 83 -15.89 -38.29 8.99
C ASP A 83 -14.50 -37.75 9.38
N ALA A 84 -13.67 -38.61 9.99
CA ALA A 84 -12.31 -38.26 10.34
C ALA A 84 -11.45 -37.91 9.11
N GLY A 85 -11.81 -38.38 7.90
CA GLY A 85 -11.13 -38.06 6.66
C GLY A 85 -11.23 -36.57 6.29
N SER A 86 -12.29 -35.89 6.75
CA SER A 86 -12.50 -34.45 6.53
C SER A 86 -11.59 -33.54 7.37
N LEU A 87 -10.99 -34.05 8.46
CA LEU A 87 -10.10 -33.25 9.32
C LEU A 87 -8.84 -32.79 8.58
N LEU A 88 -8.20 -33.68 7.83
CA LEU A 88 -6.97 -33.38 7.09
C LEU A 88 -7.16 -32.20 6.10
N PRO A 89 -8.11 -32.25 5.14
CA PRO A 89 -8.34 -31.11 4.25
C PRO A 89 -8.80 -29.86 5.01
N GLY A 90 -9.57 -29.98 6.09
CA GLY A 90 -9.94 -28.86 6.96
C GLY A 90 -8.71 -28.12 7.51
N PHE A 91 -7.75 -28.84 8.09
CA PHE A 91 -6.50 -28.25 8.57
C PHE A 91 -5.61 -27.73 7.44
N CYS A 92 -5.56 -28.40 6.28
CA CYS A 92 -4.83 -27.90 5.11
C CYS A 92 -5.36 -26.54 4.66
N PHE A 93 -6.68 -26.37 4.54
CA PHE A 93 -7.26 -25.08 4.16
C PHE A 93 -7.07 -24.01 5.24
N LEU A 94 -7.10 -24.38 6.53
CA LEU A 94 -6.78 -23.46 7.61
C LEU A 94 -5.30 -23.02 7.58
N ALA A 95 -4.38 -23.91 7.21
CA ALA A 95 -2.97 -23.57 7.01
C ALA A 95 -2.77 -22.64 5.82
N VAL A 96 -3.48 -22.87 4.70
CA VAL A 96 -3.51 -21.94 3.55
C VAL A 96 -4.05 -20.57 3.98
N TRP A 97 -5.13 -20.54 4.74
CA TRP A 97 -5.68 -19.31 5.30
C TRP A 97 -4.63 -18.55 6.12
N ALA A 98 -3.95 -19.25 7.04
CA ALA A 98 -2.93 -18.66 7.90
C ALA A 98 -1.74 -18.12 7.09
N TYR A 99 -1.26 -18.86 6.08
CA TYR A 99 -0.22 -18.38 5.17
C TYR A 99 -0.65 -17.07 4.48
N PHE A 100 -1.86 -17.04 3.92
CA PHE A 100 -2.34 -15.83 3.26
C PHE A 100 -2.59 -14.68 4.22
N TYR A 101 -2.92 -14.94 5.49
CA TYR A 101 -3.18 -13.92 6.50
C TYR A 101 -1.89 -13.31 7.06
N PHE A 102 -0.89 -14.14 7.38
CA PHE A 102 0.31 -13.71 8.11
C PHE A 102 1.54 -13.49 7.24
N VAL A 103 1.66 -14.19 6.10
CA VAL A 103 2.89 -14.20 5.29
C VAL A 103 2.68 -13.49 3.95
N PHE A 104 1.64 -13.89 3.22
CA PHE A 104 1.42 -13.40 1.87
C PHE A 104 1.13 -11.90 1.80
N GLY A 105 1.80 -11.22 0.88
CA GLY A 105 1.68 -9.78 0.67
C GLY A 105 2.38 -8.94 1.72
N SER A 106 3.32 -9.50 2.48
CA SER A 106 4.27 -8.70 3.25
C SER A 106 5.11 -7.83 2.31
N PRO A 107 5.40 -6.56 2.65
CA PRO A 107 6.22 -5.70 1.80
C PRO A 107 7.65 -6.25 1.72
N GLY A 108 8.28 -6.13 0.55
CA GLY A 108 9.71 -6.42 0.42
C GLY A 108 10.54 -5.44 1.25
N THR A 109 11.75 -5.83 1.68
CA THR A 109 12.61 -4.98 2.53
C THR A 109 12.91 -3.63 1.90
N ALA A 110 13.30 -3.61 0.61
CA ALA A 110 13.56 -2.39 -0.13
C ALA A 110 12.31 -1.50 -0.28
N GLU A 111 11.14 -2.10 -0.58
CA GLU A 111 9.87 -1.36 -0.67
C GLU A 111 9.48 -0.75 0.68
N ALA A 112 9.62 -1.53 1.75
CA ALA A 112 9.31 -1.08 3.11
C ALA A 112 10.21 0.09 3.53
N GLU A 113 11.51 0.03 3.19
CA GLU A 113 12.45 1.12 3.44
C GLU A 113 12.10 2.39 2.67
N ASP A 114 11.83 2.30 1.36
CA ASP A 114 11.45 3.45 0.56
C ASP A 114 10.15 4.10 1.06
N ARG A 115 9.15 3.28 1.40
CA ARG A 115 7.90 3.78 1.98
C ARG A 115 8.09 4.36 3.37
N LYS A 116 9.03 3.83 4.15
CA LYS A 116 9.41 4.40 5.46
C LYS A 116 10.03 5.78 5.29
N ARG A 117 10.99 5.94 4.37
CA ARG A 117 11.60 7.25 4.04
C ARG A 117 10.54 8.26 3.61
N MET A 118 9.58 7.85 2.77
CA MET A 118 8.49 8.73 2.36
C MET A 118 7.53 9.06 3.51
N GLY A 119 7.18 8.06 4.32
CA GLY A 119 6.25 8.18 5.43
C GLY A 119 6.77 9.06 6.56
N ASP A 120 8.06 8.99 6.86
CA ASP A 120 8.69 9.81 7.91
C ASP A 120 8.66 11.31 7.56
N LEU A 121 8.54 11.65 6.26
CA LEU A 121 8.51 13.03 5.77
C LEU A 121 7.11 13.58 5.55
N THR A 122 6.23 12.72 5.04
CA THR A 122 4.90 13.11 4.56
C THR A 122 3.77 12.64 5.49
N GLY A 123 4.07 11.72 6.40
CA GLY A 123 3.06 10.96 7.15
C GLY A 123 2.36 9.89 6.30
N LEU A 124 2.75 9.71 5.03
CA LEU A 124 2.15 8.77 4.09
C LEU A 124 3.17 7.72 3.68
N TYR A 125 3.00 6.50 4.16
CA TYR A 125 3.87 5.37 3.86
C TYR A 125 3.48 4.77 2.51
N ILE A 126 3.62 5.56 1.43
CA ILE A 126 3.18 5.21 0.08
C ILE A 126 4.26 5.50 -0.96
N LEU A 127 4.28 4.69 -2.02
CA LEU A 127 5.00 5.02 -3.23
C LEU A 127 4.15 5.98 -4.10
N PRO A 128 4.70 7.10 -4.59
CA PRO A 128 3.97 8.03 -5.43
C PRO A 128 3.35 7.39 -6.69
N GLU A 129 3.98 6.33 -7.20
CA GLU A 129 3.52 5.59 -8.38
C GLU A 129 2.18 4.87 -8.18
N TRP A 130 1.74 4.72 -6.93
CA TRP A 130 0.46 4.08 -6.61
C TRP A 130 -0.71 5.05 -6.64
N LEU A 131 -0.44 6.34 -6.52
CA LEU A 131 -1.46 7.39 -6.48
C LEU A 131 -2.00 7.69 -7.87
N SER A 132 -3.22 8.22 -7.91
CA SER A 132 -3.68 8.88 -9.13
C SER A 132 -2.80 10.10 -9.41
N PRO A 133 -2.63 10.50 -10.69
CA PRO A 133 -1.85 11.69 -11.04
C PRO A 133 -2.32 12.95 -10.30
N GLU A 134 -3.62 13.08 -10.05
CA GLU A 134 -4.23 14.21 -9.33
C GLU A 134 -3.84 14.19 -7.84
N ASP A 135 -3.88 13.03 -7.20
CA ASP A 135 -3.50 12.87 -5.80
C ASP A 135 -1.98 13.07 -5.61
N ALA A 136 -1.17 12.52 -6.52
CA ALA A 136 0.27 12.73 -6.54
C ALA A 136 0.62 14.22 -6.73
N TRP A 137 -0.04 14.90 -7.67
CA TRP A 137 0.15 16.33 -7.92
C TRP A 137 -0.21 17.18 -6.69
N ARG A 138 -1.34 16.89 -6.05
CA ARG A 138 -1.78 17.59 -4.85
C ARG A 138 -0.79 17.45 -3.69
N ILE A 139 -0.18 16.28 -3.53
CA ILE A 139 0.86 16.07 -2.51
C ILE A 139 2.14 16.80 -2.91
N TYR A 140 2.56 16.69 -4.17
CA TYR A 140 3.71 17.41 -4.72
C TYR A 140 3.61 18.92 -4.45
N GLU A 141 2.49 19.56 -4.79
CA GLU A 141 2.30 21.00 -4.55
C GLU A 141 2.40 21.38 -3.07
N ARG A 142 1.91 20.53 -2.16
CA ARG A 142 2.02 20.76 -0.71
C ARG A 142 3.47 20.68 -0.25
N LEU A 143 4.23 19.71 -0.77
CA LEU A 143 5.66 19.57 -0.48
C LEU A 143 6.43 20.77 -1.05
N GLU A 144 6.11 21.23 -2.24
CA GLU A 144 6.79 22.37 -2.87
C GLU A 144 6.52 23.65 -2.09
N LYS A 145 5.26 23.90 -1.71
CA LYS A 145 4.88 25.03 -0.85
C LYS A 145 5.58 24.96 0.51
N LYS A 146 5.70 23.77 1.11
CA LYS A 146 6.43 23.56 2.36
C LYS A 146 7.91 23.90 2.19
N TYR A 147 8.55 23.41 1.12
CA TYR A 147 9.95 23.69 0.81
C TYR A 147 10.22 25.19 0.66
N ARG A 148 9.42 25.88 -0.17
CA ARG A 148 9.55 27.33 -0.37
C ARG A 148 9.36 28.11 0.93
N LYS A 149 8.45 27.66 1.80
CA LYS A 149 8.24 28.29 3.11
C LYS A 149 9.41 28.08 4.08
N GLU A 150 10.02 26.89 4.08
CA GLU A 150 11.11 26.56 5.00
C GLU A 150 12.47 27.12 4.57
N PHE A 151 12.66 27.38 3.26
CA PHE A 151 13.94 27.82 2.69
C PHE A 151 13.82 29.11 1.88
N ASP A 152 13.12 30.13 2.41
CA ASP A 152 13.10 31.49 1.88
C ASP A 152 12.78 31.62 0.37
N ASN A 153 11.73 30.93 -0.07
CA ASN A 153 11.29 30.82 -1.46
C ASN A 153 12.31 30.20 -2.44
N ALA A 154 13.28 29.42 -1.93
CA ALA A 154 14.23 28.68 -2.75
C ALA A 154 13.54 27.77 -3.78
N ASP A 155 14.22 27.60 -4.92
CA ASP A 155 13.85 26.65 -5.95
C ASP A 155 14.55 25.32 -5.70
N TRP A 156 13.76 24.29 -5.37
CA TRP A 156 14.26 22.96 -5.08
C TRP A 156 14.98 22.32 -6.27
N LEU A 157 14.57 22.64 -7.51
CA LEU A 157 15.23 22.13 -8.72
C LEU A 157 16.64 22.71 -8.84
N HIS A 158 16.77 24.01 -8.57
CA HIS A 158 18.07 24.69 -8.60
C HIS A 158 18.98 24.17 -7.48
N ASP A 159 18.46 24.06 -6.26
CA ASP A 159 19.21 23.53 -5.11
C ASP A 159 19.72 22.11 -5.38
N LEU A 160 18.91 21.26 -6.02
CA LEU A 160 19.30 19.90 -6.34
C LEU A 160 20.34 19.80 -7.46
N GLN A 161 20.52 20.86 -8.26
CA GLN A 161 21.58 20.95 -9.27
C GLN A 161 22.94 21.33 -8.68
N GLN A 162 22.96 21.96 -7.49
CA GLN A 162 24.20 22.36 -6.82
C GLN A 162 25.00 21.14 -6.33
N ASN A 163 26.32 21.31 -6.18
CA ASN A 163 27.21 20.25 -5.70
C ASN A 163 27.15 20.10 -4.17
N GLU A 164 26.93 21.20 -3.46
CA GLU A 164 26.85 21.22 -2.00
C GLU A 164 25.42 21.60 -1.59
N ILE A 165 24.77 20.69 -0.87
CA ILE A 165 23.39 20.86 -0.43
C ILE A 165 23.36 20.74 1.10
N ALA A 166 22.75 21.70 1.76
CA ALA A 166 22.58 21.67 3.20
C ALA A 166 21.81 20.40 3.63
N PRO A 167 22.29 19.60 4.60
CA PRO A 167 21.66 18.33 4.98
C PRO A 167 20.18 18.44 5.36
N VAL A 168 19.77 19.58 5.92
CA VAL A 168 18.39 19.88 6.29
C VAL A 168 17.42 19.91 5.10
N LYS A 169 17.91 20.21 3.88
CA LYS A 169 17.09 20.25 2.66
C LYS A 169 16.84 18.86 2.06
N LEU A 170 17.75 17.92 2.30
CA LEU A 170 17.78 16.60 1.67
C LEU A 170 16.48 15.80 1.78
N PRO A 171 15.78 15.77 2.94
CA PRO A 171 14.56 14.98 3.06
C PRO A 171 13.45 15.49 2.12
N LEU A 172 13.21 16.81 2.10
CA LEU A 172 12.20 17.37 1.20
C LEU A 172 12.63 17.29 -0.27
N LEU A 173 13.92 17.40 -0.57
CA LEU A 173 14.44 17.20 -1.93
C LEU A 173 14.24 15.75 -2.41
N TYR A 174 14.44 14.77 -1.54
CA TYR A 174 14.13 13.37 -1.82
C TYR A 174 12.65 13.19 -2.15
N ALA A 175 11.75 13.71 -1.30
CA ALA A 175 10.31 13.59 -1.53
C ALA A 175 9.87 14.29 -2.83
N LEU A 176 10.29 15.54 -3.04
CA LEU A 176 9.95 16.33 -4.23
C LEU A 176 10.44 15.68 -5.52
N SER A 177 11.70 15.24 -5.54
CA SER A 177 12.27 14.59 -6.73
C SER A 177 11.57 13.27 -7.06
N ARG A 178 11.19 12.48 -6.04
CA ARG A 178 10.42 11.24 -6.24
C ARG A 178 9.04 11.53 -6.84
N PHE A 179 8.29 12.47 -6.28
CA PHE A 179 6.99 12.85 -6.82
C PHE A 179 7.11 13.43 -8.24
N ASN A 180 8.11 14.29 -8.49
CA ASN A 180 8.36 14.85 -9.82
C ASN A 180 8.66 13.76 -10.86
N TYR A 181 9.47 12.75 -10.50
CA TYR A 181 9.72 11.61 -11.38
C TYR A 181 8.47 10.78 -11.64
N SER A 182 7.68 10.48 -10.59
CA SER A 182 6.43 9.73 -10.72
C SER A 182 5.39 10.46 -11.58
N LEU A 183 5.33 11.79 -11.52
CA LEU A 183 4.41 12.61 -12.31
C LEU A 183 4.87 12.78 -13.76
N LYS A 184 6.19 12.86 -13.98
CA LYS A 184 6.82 13.05 -15.29
C LYS A 184 8.06 12.17 -15.40
N ALA A 185 7.87 10.94 -15.88
CA ALA A 185 8.94 9.96 -16.04
C ALA A 185 9.87 10.31 -17.23
N THR A 186 10.79 11.25 -17.01
CA THR A 186 11.83 11.63 -17.97
C THR A 186 13.21 11.21 -17.47
N GLY A 187 14.17 11.00 -18.37
CA GLY A 187 15.55 10.67 -17.99
C GLY A 187 16.23 11.75 -17.14
N CYS A 188 15.85 13.02 -17.31
CA CYS A 188 16.33 14.11 -16.46
C CYS A 188 15.78 13.99 -15.03
N ASN A 189 14.47 13.76 -14.89
CA ASN A 189 13.84 13.61 -13.58
C ASN A 189 14.33 12.36 -12.84
N LEU A 190 14.61 11.27 -13.57
CA LEU A 190 15.22 10.08 -12.99
C LEU A 190 16.59 10.40 -12.38
N LYS A 191 17.47 11.12 -13.12
CA LYS A 191 18.79 11.51 -12.60
C LYS A 191 18.70 12.41 -11.37
N LEU A 192 17.74 13.33 -11.34
CA LEU A 192 17.49 14.18 -10.17
C LEU A 192 17.07 13.34 -8.96
N PHE A 193 16.13 12.41 -9.16
CA PHE A 193 15.71 11.49 -8.11
C PHE A 193 16.85 10.60 -7.61
N GLU A 194 17.64 10.01 -8.52
CA GLU A 194 18.79 9.19 -8.13
C GLU A 194 19.84 9.98 -7.34
N LYS A 195 20.10 11.24 -7.73
CA LYS A 195 20.98 12.13 -6.98
C LYS A 195 20.45 12.38 -5.57
N ALA A 196 19.17 12.77 -5.45
CA ALA A 196 18.55 13.02 -4.15
C ALA A 196 18.54 11.76 -3.26
N ASN A 197 18.23 10.60 -3.84
CA ASN A 197 18.22 9.32 -3.14
C ASN A 197 19.61 8.95 -2.60
N ARG A 198 20.68 9.16 -3.38
CA ARG A 198 22.05 8.90 -2.93
C ARG A 198 22.50 9.82 -1.81
N LEU A 199 22.08 11.09 -1.83
CA LEU A 199 22.47 12.07 -0.81
C LEU A 199 21.71 11.90 0.51
N TYR A 200 20.52 11.29 0.46
CA TYR A 200 19.69 11.05 1.64
C TYR A 200 20.01 9.73 2.38
N LEU A 201 20.85 8.87 1.80
CA LEU A 201 21.41 7.68 2.44
C LEU A 201 22.46 8.06 3.51
#